data_AF-A0A3N4K5T2-F1
#
_entry.id   AF-A0A3N4K5T2-F1
#
_cell.length_a   1.000
_cell.length_b   1.000
_cell.length_c   1.000
_cell.angle_alpha   90.00
_cell.angle_beta   90.00
_cell.angle_gamma   90.00
#
_symmetry.space_group_name_H-M   'P 1'
#
loop_
_entity.id
_entity.type
_entity.pdbx_description
1 polymer ?
#
loop_
_entity_poly.entity_id
_entity_poly.type
_entity_poly.pdbx_seq_one_letter_code
_entity_poly.pdbx_strand_id
1 'polypeptide(L)'
;DESHVYSPHNLLLLYLFPMDEQYMVVPQCKHHEESKSIDFFITFIISHNECLVCFMEVNPLSHIEYISTHEWADKQMRKRF
;
A
#
# COMPACT_ATOMS: atom_id res chain seq x y z
N ASP A 1 -7.21 2.11 17.41
CA ASP A 1 -8.17 1.98 16.31
C ASP A 1 -7.46 2.19 14.98
N GLU A 2 -7.32 1.13 14.21
CA GLU A 2 -6.69 1.11 12.88
C GLU A 2 -7.45 1.98 11.86
N SER A 3 -8.76 2.17 12.05
CA SER A 3 -9.63 3.00 11.22
C SER A 3 -9.15 4.46 11.10
N HIS A 4 -8.58 5.03 12.16
CA HIS A 4 -8.07 6.41 12.16
C HIS A 4 -6.80 6.59 11.33
N VAL A 5 -6.00 5.52 11.18
CA VAL A 5 -4.76 5.56 10.39
C VAL A 5 -5.08 5.39 8.91
N TYR A 6 -6.04 4.52 8.56
CA TYR A 6 -6.32 4.17 7.16
C TYR A 6 -7.40 5.04 6.50
N SER A 7 -8.29 5.66 7.27
CA SER A 7 -9.37 6.50 6.74
C SER A 7 -8.87 7.70 5.91
N PRO A 8 -7.80 8.42 6.28
CA PRO A 8 -7.25 9.51 5.46
C PRO A 8 -6.70 9.03 4.11
N HIS A 9 -6.08 7.85 4.06
CA HIS A 9 -5.53 7.28 2.84
C HIS A 9 -6.65 6.92 1.84
N ASN A 10 -7.77 6.38 2.32
CA ASN A 10 -8.91 6.08 1.44
C ASN A 10 -9.47 7.34 0.78
N LEU A 11 -9.57 8.45 1.51
CA LEU A 11 -10.07 9.71 0.96
C LEU A 11 -9.12 10.28 -0.10
N LEU A 12 -7.81 10.21 0.17
CA LEU A 12 -6.79 10.63 -0.78
C LEU A 12 -6.78 9.77 -2.05
N LEU A 13 -6.90 8.45 -1.90
CA LEU A 13 -6.94 7.51 -3.03
C LEU A 13 -8.17 7.75 -3.90
N LEU A 14 -9.34 8.02 -3.32
CA LEU A 14 -10.55 8.36 -4.07
C LEU A 14 -10.43 9.68 -4.84
N TYR A 15 -9.69 10.65 -4.29
CA TYR A 15 -9.43 11.93 -4.97
C TYR A 15 -8.43 11.77 -6.13
N LEU A 16 -7.37 10.97 -5.95
CA LEU A 16 -6.31 10.79 -6.94
C LEU A 16 -6.66 9.78 -8.05
N PHE A 17 -7.50 8.80 -7.75
CA PHE A 17 -7.85 7.70 -8.64
C PHE A 17 -9.37 7.58 -8.73
N PRO A 18 -10.01 8.51 -9.45
CA PRO A 18 -11.46 8.62 -9.42
C PRO A 18 -12.08 7.51 -10.29
N MET A 19 -13.23 7.02 -9.84
CA MET A 19 -13.91 5.85 -10.43
C MET A 19 -14.45 6.11 -11.84
N ASP A 20 -14.79 7.36 -12.16
CA ASP A 20 -15.27 7.80 -13.47
C ASP A 20 -14.18 7.73 -14.55
N GLU A 21 -12.92 7.80 -14.15
CA GLU A 21 -11.76 7.57 -15.00
C GLU A 21 -11.35 6.09 -15.07
N GLN A 22 -12.21 5.15 -14.65
CA GLN A 22 -11.97 3.70 -14.77
C GLN A 22 -10.74 3.19 -13.98
N TYR A 23 -10.29 3.94 -12.98
CA TYR A 23 -9.34 3.44 -12.01
C TYR A 23 -10.02 2.46 -11.04
N MET A 24 -9.32 1.37 -10.72
CA MET A 24 -9.68 0.45 -9.65
C MET A 24 -8.61 0.51 -8.57
N VAL A 25 -9.03 0.75 -7.33
CA VAL A 25 -8.17 0.75 -6.14
C VAL A 25 -8.57 -0.44 -5.26
N VAL A 26 -7.65 -1.40 -5.10
CA VAL A 26 -7.90 -2.63 -4.35
C VAL A 26 -6.97 -2.69 -3.14
N PRO A 27 -7.46 -2.54 -1.90
CA PRO A 27 -6.67 -2.75 -0.71
C PRO A 27 -6.41 -4.25 -0.49
N GLN A 28 -5.16 -4.58 -0.16
CA GLN A 28 -4.73 -5.91 0.25
C GLN A 28 -4.03 -5.80 1.60
N CYS A 29 -4.55 -6.49 2.60
CA CYS A 29 -3.85 -6.69 3.87
C CYS A 29 -2.90 -7.88 3.69
N LYS A 30 -1.60 -7.65 3.85
CA LYS A 30 -0.59 -8.71 3.74
C LYS A 30 0.24 -8.81 5.01
N HIS A 31 0.60 -10.05 5.31
CA HIS A 31 1.59 -10.37 6.30
C HIS A 31 2.98 -10.39 5.68
N HIS A 32 3.96 -9.96 6.47
CA HIS A 32 5.34 -10.07 6.07
C HIS A 32 5.83 -11.52 6.25
N GLU A 33 5.75 -12.35 5.20
CA GLU A 33 6.15 -13.76 5.25
C GLU A 33 7.61 -13.98 5.72
N GLU A 34 8.48 -12.99 5.50
CA GLU A 34 9.92 -13.06 5.86
C GLU A 34 10.22 -12.52 7.27
N SER A 35 9.29 -11.82 7.92
CA SER A 35 9.55 -11.21 9.22
C SER A 35 8.92 -12.06 10.32
N LYS A 36 9.67 -12.39 11.36
CA LYS A 36 9.12 -12.98 12.59
C LYS A 36 8.24 -11.98 13.39
N SER A 37 7.92 -10.83 12.79
CA SER A 37 7.13 -9.77 13.38
C SER A 37 5.65 -9.95 13.02
N ILE A 38 4.75 -9.56 13.92
CA ILE A 38 3.29 -9.56 13.73
C ILE A 38 2.87 -8.30 12.94
N ASP A 39 3.78 -7.73 12.15
CA ASP A 39 3.52 -6.49 11.45
C ASP A 39 2.67 -6.76 10.20
N PHE A 40 1.50 -6.12 10.16
CA PHE A 40 0.61 -6.07 9.02
C PHE A 40 0.83 -4.75 8.28
N PHE A 41 0.78 -4.81 6.96
CA PHE A 41 0.77 -3.62 6.12
C PHE A 41 -0.39 -3.71 5.12
N ILE A 42 -0.91 -2.54 4.76
CA ILE A 42 -1.94 -2.43 3.73
C ILE A 42 -1.26 -1.98 2.44
N THR A 43 -1.36 -2.81 1.41
CA THR A 43 -0.97 -2.45 0.06
C THR A 43 -2.20 -2.11 -0.75
N PHE A 44 -2.28 -0.92 -1.32
CA PHE A 44 -3.27 -0.56 -2.31
C PHE A 44 -2.70 -0.85 -3.70
N ILE A 45 -3.42 -1.65 -4.48
CA ILE A 45 -3.13 -1.90 -5.89
C ILE A 45 -4.03 -0.99 -6.71
N ILE A 46 -3.43 -0.17 -7.56
CA ILE A 46 -4.14 0.74 -8.45
C ILE A 46 -3.96 0.26 -9.88
N SER A 47 -5.07 -0.06 -10.53
CA SER A 47 -5.11 -0.43 -11.94
C SER A 47 -6.02 0.50 -12.73
N HIS A 48 -5.76 0.61 -14.03
CA HIS A 48 -6.57 1.35 -14.98
C HIS A 48 -6.69 0.50 -16.25
N ASN A 49 -7.92 0.22 -16.69
CA ASN A 49 -8.17 -0.70 -17.82
C ASN A 49 -7.40 -2.02 -17.70
N GLU A 50 -7.49 -2.64 -16.51
CA GLU A 50 -6.83 -3.91 -16.16
C GLU A 50 -5.29 -3.88 -16.16
N CYS A 51 -4.69 -2.72 -16.42
CA CYS A 51 -3.24 -2.52 -16.37
C CYS A 51 -2.82 -1.97 -15.00
N LEU A 52 -1.80 -2.57 -14.38
CA LEU A 52 -1.22 -2.05 -13.13
C LEU A 52 -0.55 -0.71 -13.40
N VAL A 53 -0.95 0.34 -12.67
CA VAL A 53 -0.39 1.70 -12.80
C VAL A 53 0.46 2.05 -11.59
N CYS A 54 -0.01 1.69 -10.39
CA CYS A 54 0.65 2.08 -9.15
C CYS A 54 0.38 1.03 -8.05
N PHE A 55 1.32 0.93 -7.13
CA PHE A 55 1.18 0.24 -5.85
C PHE A 55 1.59 1.20 -4.74
N MET A 56 0.83 1.21 -3.64
CA MET A 56 1.10 2.03 -2.47
C MET A 56 1.03 1.16 -1.22
N GLU A 57 2.13 1.09 -0.47
CA GLU A 57 2.17 0.42 0.82
C GLU A 57 2.12 1.45 1.95
N VAL A 58 1.14 1.30 2.84
CA VAL A 58 1.02 2.13 4.05
C VAL A 58 1.62 1.35 5.21
N ASN A 59 2.81 1.78 5.63
CA ASN A 59 3.50 1.21 6.76
C ASN A 59 3.00 1.79 8.10
N PRO A 60 3.01 1.00 9.19
CA PRO A 60 2.77 1.51 10.52
C PRO A 60 3.76 2.63 10.88
N LEU A 61 3.32 3.59 11.70
CA LEU A 61 4.15 4.73 12.14
C LEU A 61 5.48 4.27 12.79
N SER A 62 5.50 3.11 13.44
CA SER A 62 6.68 2.52 14.06
C SER A 62 7.79 2.16 13.07
N HIS A 63 7.50 2.08 11.77
CA HIS A 63 8.46 1.72 10.74
C HIS A 63 9.09 2.93 10.04
N ILE A 64 8.59 4.15 10.30
CA ILE A 64 9.09 5.40 9.67
C ILE A 64 10.54 5.71 10.06
N GLU A 65 11.01 5.26 11.24
CA GLU A 65 12.35 5.57 11.73
C GLU A 65 13.47 4.75 11.05
N TYR A 66 13.13 3.72 10.27
CA TYR A 66 14.10 2.83 9.65
C TYR A 66 14.29 3.16 8.17
N ILE A 67 15.14 4.14 7.84
CA ILE A 67 15.44 4.54 6.46
C ILE A 67 15.87 3.36 5.56
N SER A 68 16.54 2.34 6.13
CA SER A 68 16.94 1.11 5.44
C SER A 68 15.76 0.27 4.91
N THR A 69 14.53 0.55 5.34
CA THR A 69 13.33 -0.15 4.88
C THR A 69 12.84 0.32 3.52
N HIS A 70 13.16 1.55 3.09
CA HIS A 70 12.62 2.09 1.84
C HIS A 70 13.18 1.40 0.59
N GLU A 71 14.51 1.28 0.45
CA GLU A 71 15.10 0.59 -0.70
C GLU A 71 14.72 -0.89 -0.75
N TRP A 72 14.58 -1.50 0.42
CA TRP A 72 14.19 -2.89 0.54
C TRP A 72 12.71 -3.10 0.19
N ALA A 73 11.83 -2.21 0.64
CA ALA A 73 10.42 -2.19 0.25
C ALA A 73 10.27 -2.01 -1.26
N ASP A 74 10.98 -1.07 -1.87
CA ASP A 74 11.00 -0.86 -3.32
C ASP A 74 11.40 -2.13 -4.09
N LYS A 75 12.46 -2.80 -3.62
CA LYS A 75 12.94 -4.05 -4.23
C LYS A 75 11.94 -5.19 -4.06
N GLN A 76 11.26 -5.28 -2.93
CA GLN A 76 10.22 -6.27 -2.68
C GLN A 76 8.98 -6.01 -3.54
N MET A 77 8.54 -4.75 -3.67
CA MET A 77 7.40 -4.39 -4.51
C MET A 77 7.66 -4.76 -5.98
N ARG A 78 8.83 -4.42 -6.53
CA ARG A 78 9.22 -4.80 -7.92
C ARG A 78 9.39 -6.30 -8.14
N LYS A 79 9.58 -7.10 -7.09
CA LYS A 79 9.64 -8.56 -7.21
C LYS A 79 8.24 -9.19 -7.21
N ARG A 80 7.28 -8.55 -6.53
CA ARG A 80 5.93 -9.09 -6.30
C ARG A 80 4.94 -8.72 -7.41
N PHE A 81 5.16 -7.61 -8.09
CA PHE A 81 4.29 -7.05 -9.12
C PHE A 81 5.12 -6.65 -10.34
#